data_AF-A0A5A9W2G0-F1
#
_entry.id   AF-A0A5A9W2G0-F1
#
_cell.length_a   1.000
_cell.length_b   1.000
_cell.length_c   1.000
_cell.angle_alpha   90.00
_cell.angle_beta   90.00
_cell.angle_gamma   90.00
#
_symmetry.space_group_name_H-M   'P 1'
#
loop_
_entity.id
_entity.type
_entity.pdbx_description
1 polymer ?
#
loop_
_entity_poly.entity_id
_entity_poly.type
_entity_poly.pdbx_seq_one_letter_code
_entity_poly.pdbx_strand_id
1 'polypeptide(L)'
;MSDIAQAEKDYAAAVEALTALGAGLQFSALLPVTAEVSQRKLNQDELKSWLADLSSDTEGWLQYPSSLTVLPENRSKLPSQFPLQAELFVQGKSQTLRYLGHYQWQVCSVQLQEATPESATYLAETVEHLADRPQLGRLCYQKLWQLQPEGSPKLALSCFTGFKGGQA
;
A
#
# COMPACT_ATOMS: atom_id res chain seq x y z
N MET A 1 43.00 -18.65 22.88
CA MET A 1 41.84 -18.97 22.01
C MET A 1 41.65 -17.76 21.12
N SER A 2 41.64 -17.93 19.79
CA SER A 2 41.69 -16.79 18.87
C SER A 2 40.40 -15.97 18.95
N ASP A 3 40.52 -14.65 18.79
CA ASP A 3 39.41 -13.69 18.83
C ASP A 3 38.26 -14.07 17.87
N ILE A 4 38.56 -14.85 16.83
CA ILE A 4 37.61 -15.39 15.86
C ILE A 4 36.64 -16.39 16.51
N ALA A 5 37.14 -17.32 17.33
CA ALA A 5 36.28 -18.33 17.97
C ALA A 5 35.34 -17.70 19.01
N GLN A 6 35.78 -16.60 19.64
CA GLN A 6 34.92 -15.83 20.53
C GLN A 6 33.89 -15.01 19.74
N ALA A 7 34.29 -14.39 18.62
CA ALA A 7 33.38 -13.65 17.75
C ALA A 7 32.28 -14.53 17.12
N GLU A 8 32.61 -15.77 16.71
CA GLU A 8 31.63 -16.74 16.20
C GLU A 8 30.61 -17.14 17.28
N LYS A 9 31.08 -17.31 18.52
CA LYS A 9 30.23 -17.62 19.66
C LYS A 9 29.31 -16.47 20.03
N ASP A 10 29.84 -15.24 20.01
CA ASP A 10 29.07 -14.03 20.30
C ASP A 10 28.03 -13.76 19.21
N TYR A 11 28.36 -14.02 17.94
CA TYR A 11 27.42 -13.95 16.82
C TYR A 11 26.28 -14.98 16.97
N ALA A 12 26.61 -16.24 17.26
CA ALA A 12 25.60 -17.29 17.47
C ALA A 12 24.66 -16.95 18.63
N ALA A 13 25.20 -16.44 19.74
CA ALA A 13 24.42 -15.99 20.89
C ALA A 13 23.54 -14.77 20.57
N ALA A 14 24.01 -13.84 19.74
CA ALA A 14 23.22 -12.71 19.27
C ALA A 14 22.07 -13.15 18.35
N VAL A 15 22.31 -14.09 17.43
CA VAL A 15 21.26 -14.67 16.57
C VAL A 15 20.22 -15.40 17.41
N GLU A 16 20.63 -16.18 18.40
CA GLU A 16 19.72 -16.88 19.32
C GLU A 16 18.92 -15.89 20.18
N ALA A 17 19.55 -14.84 20.71
CA ALA A 17 18.88 -13.80 21.48
C ALA A 17 17.88 -13.00 20.63
N LEU A 18 18.23 -12.67 19.38
CA LEU A 18 17.33 -12.02 18.43
C LEU A 18 16.16 -12.92 18.04
N THR A 19 16.39 -14.23 17.90
CA THR A 19 15.35 -15.23 17.62
C THR A 19 14.42 -15.41 18.83
N ALA A 20 14.95 -15.39 20.05
CA ALA A 20 14.18 -15.46 21.29
C ALA A 20 13.37 -14.17 21.57
N LEU A 21 13.91 -13.00 21.24
CA LEU A 21 13.18 -11.73 21.18
C LEU A 21 12.11 -11.73 20.07
N GLY A 22 12.26 -12.62 19.08
CA GLY A 22 11.38 -12.84 17.95
C GLY A 22 10.05 -13.54 18.24
N ALA A 23 9.70 -13.81 19.51
CA ALA A 23 8.41 -14.39 19.92
C ALA A 23 7.18 -13.44 19.73
N GLY A 24 7.23 -12.59 18.69
CA GLY A 24 6.23 -11.59 18.34
C GLY A 24 6.68 -10.66 17.19
N LEU A 25 7.98 -10.64 16.85
CA LEU A 25 8.48 -9.97 15.65
C LEU A 25 8.29 -10.88 14.43
N GLN A 26 7.14 -10.76 13.78
CA GLN A 26 6.99 -11.22 12.40
C GLN A 26 7.58 -10.15 11.49
N PHE A 27 8.80 -10.35 11.00
CA PHE A 27 9.23 -9.63 9.81
C PHE A 27 8.31 -10.10 8.68
N SER A 28 7.42 -9.23 8.21
CA SER A 28 6.67 -9.50 6.99
C SER A 28 7.67 -9.91 5.92
N ALA A 29 7.51 -11.12 5.37
CA ALA A 29 8.41 -11.60 4.33
C ALA A 29 8.43 -10.57 3.20
N LEU A 30 9.62 -10.06 2.88
CA LEU A 30 9.80 -9.15 1.76
C LEU A 30 9.63 -9.96 0.47
N LEU A 31 8.61 -9.63 -0.31
CA LEU A 31 8.30 -10.35 -1.54
C LEU A 31 8.91 -9.65 -2.75
N PRO A 32 9.66 -10.35 -3.61
CA PRO A 32 10.11 -9.80 -4.89
C PRO A 32 8.92 -9.48 -5.79
N VAL A 33 8.82 -8.22 -6.24
CA VAL A 33 7.75 -7.78 -7.13
C VAL A 33 8.27 -6.85 -8.22
N THR A 34 7.51 -6.76 -9.31
CA THR A 34 7.55 -5.63 -10.22
C THR A 34 6.31 -4.75 -10.03
N ALA A 35 6.44 -3.46 -10.36
CA ALA A 35 5.33 -2.52 -10.29
C ALA A 35 5.19 -1.78 -11.62
N GLU A 36 4.01 -1.90 -12.24
CA GLU A 36 3.60 -1.05 -13.36
C GLU A 36 2.94 0.20 -12.81
N VAL A 37 3.58 1.35 -13.02
CA VAL A 37 3.11 2.65 -12.53
C VAL A 37 2.63 3.48 -13.71
N SER A 38 1.39 3.96 -13.63
CA SER A 38 0.84 4.90 -14.60
C SER A 38 0.30 6.14 -13.90
N GLN A 39 0.38 7.27 -14.59
CA GLN A 39 -0.14 8.54 -14.12
C GLN A 39 -0.93 9.23 -15.23
N ARG A 40 -2.09 9.77 -14.88
CA ARG A 40 -2.89 10.57 -15.80
C ARG A 40 -3.51 11.76 -15.08
N LYS A 41 -3.61 12.88 -15.78
CA LYS A 41 -4.38 14.03 -15.30
C LYS A 41 -5.81 13.90 -15.79
N LEU A 42 -6.76 14.28 -14.95
CA LEU A 42 -8.18 14.32 -15.24
C LEU A 42 -8.68 15.75 -15.09
N ASN A 43 -9.45 16.21 -16.07
CA ASN A 43 -10.34 17.36 -15.91
C ASN A 43 -11.63 16.94 -15.17
N GLN A 44 -12.57 17.87 -15.04
CA GLN A 44 -13.81 17.64 -14.31
C GLN A 44 -14.71 16.57 -14.92
N ASP A 45 -14.86 16.55 -16.25
CA ASP A 45 -15.69 15.56 -16.95
C ASP A 45 -15.05 14.16 -16.88
N GLU A 46 -13.74 14.10 -17.08
CA GLU A 46 -12.97 12.85 -16.97
C GLU A 46 -12.99 12.29 -15.54
N LEU A 47 -12.94 13.16 -14.52
CA LEU A 47 -13.10 12.73 -13.13
C LEU A 47 -14.50 12.18 -12.88
N LYS A 48 -15.54 12.83 -13.42
CA LYS A 48 -16.91 12.36 -13.29
C LYS A 48 -17.09 10.97 -13.90
N SER A 49 -16.53 10.73 -15.09
CA SER A 49 -16.50 9.39 -15.70
C SER A 49 -15.72 8.40 -14.86
N TRP A 50 -14.53 8.77 -14.36
CA TRP A 50 -13.73 7.87 -13.52
C TRP A 50 -14.44 7.45 -12.23
N LEU A 51 -15.19 8.36 -11.59
CA LEU A 51 -16.01 8.03 -10.42
C LEU A 51 -17.20 7.12 -10.76
N ALA A 52 -17.77 7.27 -11.95
CA ALA A 52 -18.86 6.41 -12.42
C ALA A 52 -18.38 4.99 -12.76
N ASP A 53 -17.12 4.84 -13.17
CA ASP A 53 -16.49 3.56 -13.53
C ASP A 53 -16.04 2.73 -12.31
N LEU A 54 -16.20 3.25 -11.08
CA LEU A 54 -15.87 2.50 -9.87
C LEU A 54 -16.75 1.25 -9.77
N SER A 55 -16.14 0.08 -9.95
CA SER A 55 -16.81 -1.21 -9.90
C SER A 55 -17.21 -1.60 -8.49
N SER A 56 -18.17 -2.54 -8.33
CA SER A 56 -18.72 -2.93 -7.03
C SER A 56 -17.68 -3.49 -6.04
N ASP A 57 -16.60 -4.08 -6.55
CA ASP A 57 -15.45 -4.60 -5.82
C ASP A 57 -14.42 -3.54 -5.45
N THR A 58 -14.62 -2.26 -5.81
CA THR A 58 -13.70 -1.21 -5.36
C THR A 58 -13.80 -1.01 -3.86
N GLU A 59 -12.66 -1.11 -3.19
CA GLU A 59 -12.46 -0.80 -1.79
C GLU A 59 -11.63 0.48 -1.63
N GLY A 60 -11.69 1.10 -0.46
CA GLY A 60 -10.86 2.25 -0.11
C GLY A 60 -11.69 3.45 0.28
N TRP A 61 -11.18 4.65 0.05
CA TRP A 61 -11.83 5.87 0.52
C TRP A 61 -11.69 7.04 -0.44
N LEU A 62 -12.66 7.95 -0.34
CA LEU A 62 -12.77 9.20 -1.09
C LEU A 62 -12.92 10.34 -0.07
N GLN A 63 -11.95 11.25 -0.06
CA GLN A 63 -11.98 12.44 0.80
C GLN A 63 -12.55 13.62 0.02
N TYR A 64 -13.65 14.17 0.53
CA TYR A 64 -14.31 15.39 0.04
C TYR A 64 -13.95 16.58 0.96
N PRO A 65 -14.28 17.83 0.58
CA PRO A 65 -13.98 19.00 1.41
C PRO A 65 -14.47 18.91 2.86
N SER A 66 -15.59 18.22 3.12
CA SER A 66 -16.23 18.15 4.43
C SER A 66 -16.56 16.73 4.91
N SER A 67 -16.16 15.69 4.18
CA SER A 67 -16.51 14.32 4.53
C SER A 67 -15.55 13.29 3.95
N LEU A 68 -15.54 12.10 4.55
CA LEU A 68 -14.83 10.93 4.06
C LEU A 68 -15.86 9.83 3.75
N THR A 69 -15.88 9.39 2.50
CA THR A 69 -16.67 8.22 2.08
C THR A 69 -15.75 7.01 2.04
N VAL A 70 -16.15 5.93 2.70
CA VAL A 70 -15.45 4.65 2.61
C VAL A 70 -16.24 3.68 1.75
N LEU A 71 -15.53 2.96 0.88
CA LEU A 71 -16.05 1.95 -0.03
C LEU A 71 -15.72 0.55 0.50
N PRO A 72 -16.64 -0.42 0.37
CA PRO A 72 -17.89 -0.33 -0.38
C PRO A 72 -19.09 0.27 0.40
N GLU A 73 -19.01 0.40 1.73
CA GLU A 73 -20.12 0.75 2.63
C GLU A 73 -20.98 1.94 2.20
N ASN A 74 -20.37 3.00 1.69
CA ASN A 74 -21.04 4.27 1.41
C ASN A 74 -21.17 4.58 -0.08
N ARG A 75 -20.99 3.59 -0.96
CA ARG A 75 -21.04 3.78 -2.42
C ARG A 75 -22.37 4.37 -2.92
N SER A 76 -23.49 3.98 -2.35
CA SER A 76 -24.81 4.50 -2.75
C SER A 76 -25.06 5.95 -2.32
N LYS A 77 -24.16 6.54 -1.52
CA LYS A 77 -24.30 7.86 -0.92
C LYS A 77 -23.10 8.76 -1.25
N LEU A 78 -22.53 8.63 -2.45
CA LEU A 78 -21.46 9.53 -2.89
C LEU A 78 -21.97 10.98 -2.93
N PRO A 79 -21.24 11.93 -2.31
CA PRO A 79 -21.53 13.35 -2.45
C PRO A 79 -21.58 13.80 -3.91
N SER A 80 -22.36 14.84 -4.19
CA SER A 80 -22.41 15.48 -5.52
C SER A 80 -21.15 16.30 -5.85
N GLN A 81 -20.35 16.62 -4.83
CA GLN A 81 -19.07 17.31 -4.97
C GLN A 81 -17.99 16.35 -5.48
N PHE A 82 -16.89 16.90 -5.99
CA PHE A 82 -15.74 16.10 -6.37
C PHE A 82 -14.82 15.82 -5.16
N PRO A 83 -14.25 14.62 -5.05
CA PRO A 83 -13.26 14.32 -4.03
C PRO A 83 -11.98 15.11 -4.28
N LEU A 84 -11.32 15.50 -3.19
CA LEU A 84 -10.00 16.13 -3.20
C LEU A 84 -8.90 15.08 -3.25
N GLN A 85 -9.12 13.93 -2.61
CA GLN A 85 -8.16 12.83 -2.54
C GLN A 85 -8.89 11.48 -2.52
N ALA A 86 -8.19 10.43 -2.92
CA ALA A 86 -8.66 9.06 -2.78
C ALA A 86 -7.49 8.09 -2.66
N GLU A 87 -7.70 6.99 -1.95
CA GLU A 87 -6.92 5.77 -2.09
C GLU A 87 -7.89 4.61 -2.28
N LEU A 88 -7.77 3.93 -3.42
CA LEU A 88 -8.68 2.88 -3.83
C LEU A 88 -7.91 1.62 -4.20
N PHE A 89 -8.53 0.48 -3.96
CA PHE A 89 -8.08 -0.81 -4.49
C PHE A 89 -9.18 -1.37 -5.37
N VAL A 90 -8.87 -1.57 -6.65
CA VAL A 90 -9.84 -2.03 -7.66
C VAL A 90 -9.14 -2.97 -8.63
N GLN A 91 -9.70 -4.17 -8.84
CA GLN A 91 -9.20 -5.15 -9.80
C GLN A 91 -7.68 -5.43 -9.65
N GLY A 92 -7.19 -5.54 -8.42
CA GLY A 92 -5.77 -5.79 -8.15
C GLY A 92 -4.85 -4.57 -8.33
N LYS A 93 -5.39 -3.37 -8.53
CA LYS A 93 -4.63 -2.14 -8.70
C LYS A 93 -4.85 -1.20 -7.53
N SER A 94 -3.76 -0.66 -7.01
CA SER A 94 -3.81 0.48 -6.09
C SER A 94 -3.95 1.77 -6.89
N GLN A 95 -4.92 2.60 -6.58
CA GLN A 95 -5.15 3.88 -7.25
C GLN A 95 -5.17 5.00 -6.22
N THR A 96 -4.42 6.05 -6.48
CA THR A 96 -4.45 7.28 -5.68
C THR A 96 -4.97 8.43 -6.55
N LEU A 97 -5.82 9.27 -5.97
CA LEU A 97 -6.31 10.50 -6.59
C LEU A 97 -5.82 11.68 -5.76
N ARG A 98 -5.36 12.74 -6.42
CA ARG A 98 -5.01 14.01 -5.78
C ARG A 98 -5.51 15.19 -6.59
N TYR A 99 -6.19 16.12 -5.95
CA TYR A 99 -6.54 17.42 -6.51
C TYR A 99 -5.29 18.30 -6.64
N LEU A 100 -5.10 18.89 -7.82
CA LEU A 100 -3.96 19.75 -8.15
C LEU A 100 -4.32 21.24 -8.14
N GLY A 101 -5.60 21.60 -7.95
CA GLY A 101 -6.09 22.96 -8.17
C GLY A 101 -6.75 23.12 -9.55
N HIS A 102 -7.43 24.25 -9.75
CA HIS A 102 -8.05 24.62 -11.03
C HIS A 102 -8.87 23.53 -11.72
N TYR A 103 -9.65 22.76 -10.95
CA TYR A 103 -10.46 21.65 -11.48
C TYR A 103 -9.63 20.61 -12.26
N GLN A 104 -8.40 20.37 -11.82
CA GLN A 104 -7.55 19.27 -12.28
C GLN A 104 -7.20 18.31 -11.16
N TRP A 105 -7.21 17.03 -11.51
CA TRP A 105 -6.79 15.94 -10.63
C TRP A 105 -5.71 15.11 -11.30
N GLN A 106 -4.95 14.40 -10.49
CA GLN A 106 -4.02 13.38 -10.93
C GLN A 106 -4.42 12.05 -10.34
N VAL A 107 -4.52 11.05 -11.19
CA VAL A 107 -4.64 9.65 -10.79
C VAL A 107 -3.28 8.99 -10.99
N CYS A 108 -2.79 8.30 -9.97
CA CYS A 108 -1.68 7.38 -10.08
C CYS A 108 -2.17 5.97 -9.80
N SER A 109 -1.93 5.06 -10.73
CA SER A 109 -2.31 3.65 -10.61
C SER A 109 -1.05 2.81 -10.56
N VAL A 110 -0.99 1.90 -9.60
CA VAL A 110 0.09 0.93 -9.42
C VAL A 110 -0.51 -0.47 -9.48
N GLN A 111 0.01 -1.29 -10.39
CA GLN A 111 -0.29 -2.71 -10.43
C GLN A 111 0.97 -3.49 -10.09
N LEU A 112 0.84 -4.35 -9.08
CA LEU A 112 1.93 -5.20 -8.61
C LEU A 112 1.83 -6.57 -9.28
N GLN A 113 2.99 -7.12 -9.65
CA GLN A 113 3.11 -8.47 -10.18
C GLN A 113 4.18 -9.19 -9.37
N GLU A 114 3.93 -10.45 -9.04
CA GLU A 114 4.93 -11.31 -8.43
C GLU A 114 6.11 -11.47 -9.39
N ALA A 115 7.32 -11.46 -8.84
CA ALA A 115 8.55 -11.59 -9.61
C ALA A 115 9.49 -12.60 -8.95
N THR A 116 10.48 -13.06 -9.70
CA THR A 116 11.62 -13.75 -9.08
C THR A 116 12.60 -12.71 -8.55
N PRO A 117 13.48 -13.05 -7.59
CA PRO A 117 14.49 -12.12 -7.10
C PRO A 117 15.33 -11.45 -8.20
N GLU A 118 15.60 -12.19 -9.28
CA GLU A 118 16.42 -11.71 -10.41
C GLU A 118 15.68 -10.73 -11.33
N SER A 119 14.35 -10.77 -11.35
CA SER A 119 13.50 -9.92 -12.21
C SER A 119 12.77 -8.82 -11.43
N ALA A 120 12.84 -8.84 -10.10
CA ALA A 120 12.19 -7.87 -9.24
C ALA A 120 12.79 -6.46 -9.39
N THR A 121 11.91 -5.46 -9.38
CA THR A 121 12.30 -4.05 -9.29
C THR A 121 12.10 -3.49 -7.88
N TYR A 122 11.34 -4.19 -7.03
CA TYR A 122 11.09 -3.83 -5.64
C TYR A 122 11.03 -5.07 -4.73
N LEU A 123 11.24 -4.82 -3.44
CA LEU A 123 10.87 -5.71 -2.35
C LEU A 123 9.61 -5.17 -1.68
N ALA A 124 8.52 -5.94 -1.69
CA ALA A 124 7.24 -5.57 -1.10
C ALA A 124 7.14 -6.06 0.35
N GLU A 125 6.84 -5.14 1.25
CA GLU A 125 6.53 -5.42 2.65
C GLU A 125 5.03 -5.21 2.89
N THR A 126 4.32 -6.24 3.35
CA THR A 126 2.94 -6.10 3.77
C THR A 126 2.86 -5.45 5.15
N VAL A 127 2.07 -4.39 5.25
CA VAL A 127 1.77 -3.67 6.48
C VAL A 127 0.27 -3.72 6.72
N GLU A 128 -0.13 -4.14 7.91
CA GLU A 128 -1.53 -4.17 8.34
C GLU A 128 -1.69 -3.29 9.57
N HIS A 129 -2.75 -2.48 9.60
CA HIS A 129 -3.13 -1.66 10.74
C HIS A 129 -4.62 -1.83 11.03
N LEU A 130 -5.05 -1.56 12.26
CA LEU A 130 -6.49 -1.49 12.55
C LEU A 130 -7.12 -0.35 11.73
N ALA A 131 -8.23 -0.64 11.05
CA ALA A 131 -9.02 0.42 10.45
C ALA A 131 -9.64 1.27 11.56
N ASP A 132 -9.86 2.56 11.29
CA ASP A 132 -10.55 3.48 12.21
C ASP A 132 -12.00 3.05 12.48
N ARG A 133 -12.59 2.31 11.54
CA ARG A 133 -13.92 1.72 11.59
C ARG A 133 -13.84 0.21 11.84
N PRO A 134 -14.35 -0.30 12.98
CA PRO A 134 -14.26 -1.72 13.32
C PRO A 134 -14.82 -2.67 12.26
N GLN A 135 -15.87 -2.27 11.55
CA GLN A 135 -16.51 -3.11 10.54
C GLN A 135 -15.62 -3.38 9.30
N LEU A 136 -14.61 -2.53 9.04
CA LEU A 136 -13.63 -2.73 7.97
C LEU A 136 -12.51 -3.69 8.38
N GLY A 137 -12.38 -4.03 9.67
CA GLY A 137 -11.32 -4.88 10.18
C GLY A 137 -9.96 -4.20 10.12
N ARG A 138 -9.10 -4.63 9.19
CA ARG A 138 -7.72 -4.16 9.03
C ARG A 138 -7.52 -3.45 7.70
N LEU A 139 -6.82 -2.32 7.76
CA LEU A 139 -6.30 -1.60 6.61
C LEU A 139 -4.99 -2.24 6.16
N CYS A 140 -4.86 -2.57 4.87
CA CYS A 140 -3.69 -3.26 4.33
C CYS A 140 -2.97 -2.42 3.28
N TYR A 141 -1.64 -2.39 3.39
CA TYR A 141 -0.74 -1.78 2.43
C TYR A 141 0.40 -2.71 2.04
N GLN A 142 0.98 -2.46 0.87
CA GLN A 142 2.31 -2.93 0.50
C GLN A 142 3.25 -1.74 0.32
N LYS A 143 4.28 -1.68 1.18
CA LYS A 143 5.41 -0.76 1.02
C LYS A 143 6.39 -1.37 0.05
N LEU A 144 6.78 -0.61 -0.98
CA LEU A 144 7.72 -1.07 -2.00
C LEU A 144 9.08 -0.42 -1.75
N TRP A 145 10.04 -1.25 -1.40
CA TRP A 145 11.42 -0.87 -1.13
C TRP A 145 12.27 -1.08 -2.39
N GLN A 146 13.00 -0.05 -2.80
CA GLN A 146 13.96 -0.13 -3.88
C GLN A 146 15.38 -0.03 -3.32
N LEU A 147 16.26 -0.93 -3.72
CA LEU A 147 17.69 -0.83 -3.39
C LEU A 147 18.31 0.31 -4.21
N GLN A 148 18.97 1.22 -3.50
CA GLN A 148 19.76 2.27 -4.12
C GLN A 148 21.16 1.75 -4.51
N PRO A 149 21.91 2.42 -5.40
CA PRO A 149 23.23 1.97 -5.86
C PRO A 149 24.25 1.70 -4.74
N GLU A 150 24.16 2.41 -3.63
CA GLU A 150 24.98 2.28 -2.43
C GLU A 150 24.53 1.17 -1.48
N GLY A 151 23.51 0.40 -1.86
CA GLY A 151 23.00 -0.76 -1.12
C GLY A 151 21.95 -0.43 -0.05
N SER A 152 21.59 0.84 0.13
CA SER A 152 20.56 1.25 1.10
C SER A 152 19.14 1.01 0.56
N PRO A 153 18.19 0.50 1.37
CA PRO A 153 16.80 0.42 0.95
C PRO A 153 16.12 1.78 1.08
N LYS A 154 15.38 2.18 0.03
CA LYS A 154 14.55 3.39 0.02
C LYS A 154 13.10 3.01 -0.23
N LEU A 155 12.19 3.55 0.59
CA LEU A 155 10.76 3.43 0.34
C LEU A 155 10.42 4.23 -0.93
N ALA A 156 10.04 3.53 -1.99
CA ALA A 156 9.73 4.11 -3.29
C ALA A 156 8.22 4.40 -3.43
N LEU A 157 7.39 3.44 -3.03
CA LEU A 157 5.93 3.51 -3.15
C LEU A 157 5.25 2.88 -1.93
N SER A 158 4.01 3.29 -1.69
CA SER A 158 3.09 2.62 -0.76
C SER A 158 1.77 2.40 -1.50
N CYS A 159 1.32 1.16 -1.55
CA CYS A 159 0.13 0.75 -2.29
C CYS A 159 -0.92 0.29 -1.31
N PHE A 160 -2.07 0.95 -1.27
CA PHE A 160 -3.25 0.42 -0.59
C PHE A 160 -3.71 -0.86 -1.30
N THR A 161 -3.94 -1.93 -0.53
CA THR A 161 -4.29 -3.27 -1.05
C THR A 161 -5.63 -3.77 -0.51
N GLY A 162 -6.49 -2.88 -0.05
CA GLY A 162 -7.82 -3.24 0.47
C GLY A 162 -7.89 -3.39 1.98
N PHE A 163 -9.05 -3.85 2.43
CA PHE A 163 -9.36 -4.17 3.82
C PHE A 163 -9.36 -5.69 4.04
N LYS A 164 -9.02 -6.14 5.25
CA LYS A 164 -9.06 -7.57 5.63
C LYS A 164 -9.79 -7.79 6.94
N GLY A 165 -10.58 -8.87 7.01
CA GLY A 165 -11.18 -9.35 8.26
C GLY A 165 -12.31 -8.48 8.81
N GLY A 166 -12.88 -7.59 8.00
CA GLY A 166 -14.13 -6.90 8.30
C GLY A 166 -15.33 -7.86 8.30
N GLN A 167 -16.37 -7.52 9.07
CA GLN A 167 -17.66 -8.22 9.00
C GLN A 167 -18.47 -7.58 7.86
N ALA A 168 -18.83 -8.38 6.85
CA ALA A 168 -19.69 -7.97 5.73
C ALA A 168 -21.15 -7.78 6.18
#